data_AF-A0A7M7IWG6-F1
#
_entry.id   AF-A0A7M7IWG6-F1
#
_cell.length_a   1.000
_cell.length_b   1.000
_cell.length_c   1.000
_cell.angle_alpha   90.00
_cell.angle_beta   90.00
_cell.angle_gamma   90.00
#
_symmetry.space_group_name_H-M   'P 1'
#
loop_
_entity.id
_entity.type
_entity.pdbx_description
1 polymer ?
#
loop_
_entity_poly.entity_id
_entity_poly.type
_entity_poly.pdbx_seq_one_letter_code
_entity_poly.pdbx_strand_id
1 'polypeptide(L)'
;MEKLQTNHPGDIRDAKVDLLKNTKSIALNDVVLGQYIGNPDSKDPKERIGYREEPSVPDDSLTPTFALTVLRIENERWNGVPFINRAGKGLNEKKTQVRIQYKNAEDDLHDGQAERNELVFKITGEAVEMKLVSKTPGITSDIEPINAHFTYSEEYENLNNPEAYVRLILDR
;
A
#
# COMPACT_ATOMS: atom_id res chain seq x y z
N MET A 1 -6.48 -11.65 7.74
CA MET A 1 -7.11 -12.42 8.82
C MET A 1 -8.21 -13.28 8.23
N GLU A 2 -8.52 -14.41 8.86
CA GLU A 2 -9.67 -15.22 8.45
C GLU A 2 -10.98 -14.50 8.74
N LYS A 3 -12.06 -14.97 8.09
CA LYS A 3 -13.40 -14.44 8.32
C LYS A 3 -13.79 -14.67 9.79
N LEU A 4 -14.22 -13.60 10.45
CA LEU A 4 -14.67 -13.66 11.84
C LEU A 4 -16.09 -14.21 11.94
N GLN A 5 -16.38 -14.88 13.06
CA GLN A 5 -17.75 -15.29 13.39
C GLN A 5 -18.55 -14.17 14.04
N THR A 6 -17.89 -13.29 14.82
CA THR A 6 -18.51 -12.12 15.44
C THR A 6 -17.64 -10.87 15.26
N ASN A 7 -18.25 -9.69 15.40
CA ASN A 7 -17.54 -8.41 15.42
C ASN A 7 -17.06 -8.01 16.83
N HIS A 8 -17.03 -8.95 17.78
CA HIS A 8 -16.53 -8.67 19.11
C HIS A 8 -15.03 -8.29 19.05
N PRO A 9 -14.57 -7.24 19.76
CA PRO A 9 -13.18 -6.79 19.69
C PRO A 9 -12.14 -7.87 20.02
N GLY A 10 -12.50 -8.81 20.92
CA GLY A 10 -11.68 -9.97 21.26
C GLY A 10 -11.40 -10.85 20.05
N ASP A 11 -12.45 -11.26 19.32
CA ASP A 11 -12.36 -12.11 18.14
C ASP A 11 -11.54 -11.46 17.02
N ILE A 12 -11.72 -10.14 16.82
CA ILE A 12 -10.92 -9.36 15.86
C ILE A 12 -9.44 -9.41 16.23
N ARG A 13 -9.13 -9.19 17.51
CA ARG A 13 -7.75 -9.20 18.00
C ARG A 13 -7.12 -10.58 17.87
N ASP A 14 -7.84 -11.62 18.26
CA ASP A 14 -7.34 -12.99 18.24
C ASP A 14 -7.04 -13.44 16.80
N ALA A 15 -7.92 -13.14 15.86
CA ALA A 15 -7.67 -13.41 14.43
C ALA A 15 -6.49 -12.60 13.84
N LYS A 16 -6.23 -11.38 14.33
CA LYS A 16 -5.04 -10.61 13.95
C LYS A 16 -3.76 -11.22 14.54
N VAL A 17 -3.80 -11.63 15.80
CA VAL A 17 -2.68 -12.30 16.47
C VAL A 17 -2.34 -13.61 15.76
N ASP A 18 -3.35 -14.41 15.40
CA ASP A 18 -3.14 -15.66 14.69
C ASP A 18 -2.55 -15.46 13.29
N LEU A 19 -2.94 -14.41 12.57
CA LEU A 19 -2.29 -14.02 11.32
C LEU A 19 -0.79 -13.70 11.52
N LEU A 20 -0.46 -12.93 12.57
CA LEU A 20 0.92 -12.56 12.87
C LEU A 20 1.77 -13.76 13.29
N LYS A 21 1.21 -14.71 14.05
CA LYS A 21 1.89 -15.97 14.41
C LYS A 21 2.26 -16.80 13.18
N ASN A 22 1.45 -16.75 12.12
CA ASN A 22 1.71 -17.46 10.86
C ASN A 22 2.56 -16.64 9.88
N THR A 23 3.05 -15.46 10.27
CA THR A 23 3.92 -14.65 9.40
C THR A 23 5.37 -15.06 9.61
N LYS A 24 6.07 -15.46 8.53
CA LYS A 24 7.49 -15.80 8.62
C LYS A 24 8.31 -14.59 9.06
N SER A 25 9.36 -14.84 9.84
CA SER A 25 10.40 -13.83 10.08
C SER A 25 11.02 -13.38 8.76
N ILE A 26 11.28 -12.08 8.65
CA ILE A 26 11.81 -11.46 7.44
C ILE A 26 13.26 -11.89 7.25
N ALA A 27 13.60 -12.43 6.08
CA ALA A 27 14.98 -12.73 5.69
C ALA A 27 15.63 -11.50 5.04
N LEU A 28 16.95 -11.34 5.17
CA LEU A 28 17.66 -10.21 4.56
C LEU A 28 17.50 -10.13 3.04
N ASN A 29 17.36 -11.26 2.35
CA ASN A 29 17.11 -11.31 0.91
C ASN A 29 15.73 -10.76 0.51
N ASP A 30 14.81 -10.64 1.46
CA ASP A 30 13.48 -10.06 1.28
C ASP A 30 13.42 -8.59 1.72
N VAL A 31 14.57 -7.96 1.97
CA VAL A 31 14.68 -6.58 2.43
C VAL A 31 15.54 -5.75 1.49
N VAL A 32 15.02 -4.57 1.14
CA VAL A 32 15.81 -3.49 0.53
C VAL A 32 15.76 -2.30 1.47
N LEU A 33 16.92 -1.82 1.88
CA LEU A 33 17.07 -0.62 2.68
C LEU A 33 17.65 0.50 1.81
N GLY A 34 17.24 1.73 2.11
CA GLY A 34 17.78 2.92 1.46
C GLY A 34 17.95 4.07 2.45
N GLN A 35 18.84 4.98 2.11
CA GLN A 35 19.03 6.25 2.81
C GLN A 35 19.04 7.36 1.76
N TYR A 36 18.20 8.38 1.93
CA TYR A 36 18.10 9.45 0.93
C TYR A 36 19.35 10.34 0.95
N ILE A 37 19.71 10.82 -0.24
CA ILE A 37 20.72 11.85 -0.45
C ILE A 37 20.03 13.12 -0.92
N GLY A 38 20.72 14.26 -0.77
CA GLY A 38 20.22 15.53 -1.27
C GLY A 38 20.10 15.52 -2.80
N ASN A 39 19.11 16.21 -3.33
CA ASN A 39 18.94 16.47 -4.77
C ASN A 39 19.48 17.87 -5.10
N PRO A 40 20.70 18.01 -5.66
CA PRO A 40 21.30 19.32 -5.92
C PRO A 40 20.47 20.20 -6.86
N ASP A 41 19.70 19.57 -7.76
CA ASP A 41 18.89 20.24 -8.77
C ASP A 41 17.50 20.65 -8.27
N SER A 42 17.12 20.28 -7.03
CA SER A 42 15.82 20.66 -6.49
C SER A 42 15.70 22.16 -6.32
N LYS A 43 14.49 22.69 -6.53
CA LYS A 43 14.16 24.10 -6.23
C LYS A 43 13.92 24.32 -4.74
N ASP A 44 13.59 23.28 -3.97
CA ASP A 44 13.41 23.36 -2.53
C ASP A 44 14.78 23.17 -1.83
N PRO A 45 15.27 24.16 -1.07
CA PRO A 45 16.52 24.03 -0.31
C PRO A 45 16.55 22.83 0.64
N LYS A 46 15.40 22.40 1.18
CA LYS A 46 15.34 21.25 2.09
C LYS A 46 15.60 19.93 1.38
N GLU A 47 15.17 19.81 0.14
CA GLU A 47 15.39 18.60 -0.66
C GLU A 47 16.84 18.46 -1.14
N ARG A 48 17.61 19.55 -1.09
CA ARG A 48 19.05 19.53 -1.41
C ARG A 48 19.91 18.93 -0.30
N ILE A 49 19.35 18.78 0.91
CA ILE A 49 20.08 18.29 2.08
C ILE A 49 19.85 16.78 2.20
N GLY A 50 20.92 16.01 2.23
CA GLY A 50 20.90 14.57 2.47
C GLY A 50 20.69 14.20 3.93
N TYR A 51 20.31 12.95 4.22
CA TYR A 51 20.03 12.53 5.60
C TYR A 51 21.24 12.71 6.54
N ARG A 52 22.46 12.44 6.07
CA ARG A 52 23.70 12.60 6.84
C ARG A 52 24.17 14.05 6.96
N GLU A 53 23.63 14.95 6.15
CA GLU A 53 23.97 16.38 6.17
C GLU A 53 23.12 17.14 7.19
N GLU A 54 22.10 16.48 7.76
CA GLU A 54 21.28 17.04 8.83
C GLU A 54 22.11 17.21 10.11
N PRO A 55 22.06 18.38 10.80
CA PRO A 55 22.93 18.67 11.95
C PRO A 55 22.81 17.69 13.14
N SER A 56 21.71 16.95 13.22
CA SER A 56 21.43 15.99 14.30
C SER A 56 21.80 14.55 13.97
N VAL A 57 22.32 14.29 12.77
CA VAL A 57 22.63 12.95 12.27
C VAL A 57 24.15 12.76 12.21
N PRO A 58 24.69 11.65 12.75
CA PRO A 58 26.10 11.33 12.60
C PRO A 58 26.51 11.07 11.14
N ASP A 59 27.69 11.53 10.73
CA ASP A 59 28.23 11.37 9.37
C ASP A 59 28.36 9.90 8.92
N ASP A 60 28.57 8.98 9.87
CA ASP A 60 28.70 7.54 9.65
C ASP A 60 27.38 6.77 9.81
N SER A 61 26.25 7.46 9.99
CA SER A 61 24.95 6.84 10.26
C SER A 61 24.51 5.88 9.15
N LEU A 62 24.24 4.64 9.54
CA LEU A 62 23.67 3.59 8.70
C LEU A 62 22.13 3.48 8.83
N THR A 63 21.49 4.46 9.46
CA THR A 63 20.04 4.42 9.71
C THR A 63 19.27 4.48 8.38
N PRO A 64 18.43 3.48 8.05
CA PRO A 64 17.65 3.51 6.83
C PRO A 64 16.52 4.55 6.92
N THR A 65 16.36 5.35 5.87
CA THR A 65 15.23 6.27 5.69
C THR A 65 14.17 5.69 4.75
N PHE A 66 14.45 4.54 4.15
CA PHE A 66 13.58 3.81 3.26
C PHE A 66 13.73 2.30 3.52
N ALA A 67 12.61 1.58 3.50
CA ALA A 67 12.59 0.13 3.54
C ALA A 67 11.51 -0.43 2.61
N LEU A 68 11.86 -1.48 1.89
CA LEU A 68 10.93 -2.40 1.24
C LEU A 68 11.17 -3.78 1.86
N THR A 69 10.09 -4.42 2.28
CA THR A 69 10.13 -5.77 2.87
C THR A 69 9.09 -6.66 2.19
N VAL A 70 9.42 -7.92 2.00
CA VAL A 70 8.49 -8.95 1.53
C VAL A 70 8.14 -9.88 2.70
N LEU A 71 6.90 -9.80 3.15
CA LEU A 71 6.32 -10.66 4.17
C LEU A 71 5.66 -11.87 3.50
N ARG A 72 5.77 -13.04 4.14
CA ARG A 72 5.10 -14.27 3.70
C ARG A 72 4.31 -14.85 4.87
N ILE A 73 3.04 -15.15 4.62
CA ILE A 73 2.12 -15.69 5.62
C ILE A 73 1.87 -17.15 5.29
N GLU A 74 2.26 -18.05 6.19
CA GLU A 74 2.12 -19.50 6.07
C GLU A 74 0.77 -19.96 6.62
N ASN A 75 -0.30 -19.64 5.90
CA ASN A 75 -1.59 -20.25 6.15
C ASN A 75 -2.25 -20.63 4.82
N GLU A 76 -3.34 -21.39 4.88
CA GLU A 76 -4.03 -21.89 3.68
C GLU A 76 -4.44 -20.75 2.72
N ARG A 77 -4.96 -19.64 3.28
CA ARG A 77 -5.44 -18.50 2.50
C ARG A 77 -4.33 -17.74 1.75
N TRP A 78 -3.18 -17.56 2.38
CA TRP A 78 -2.12 -16.66 1.90
C TRP A 78 -0.86 -17.39 1.45
N ASN A 79 -0.86 -18.72 1.43
CA ASN A 79 0.27 -19.51 0.98
C ASN A 79 0.70 -19.09 -0.44
N GLY A 80 1.99 -18.77 -0.60
CA GLY A 80 2.57 -18.31 -1.86
C GLY A 80 2.27 -16.86 -2.25
N VAL A 81 1.50 -16.10 -1.47
CA VAL A 81 1.20 -14.69 -1.75
C VAL A 81 2.21 -13.78 -1.04
N PRO A 82 3.02 -12.97 -1.77
CA PRO A 82 3.94 -12.03 -1.14
C PRO A 82 3.22 -10.75 -0.69
N PHE A 83 3.46 -10.33 0.55
CA PHE A 83 3.00 -9.06 1.09
C PHE A 83 4.15 -8.05 1.04
N ILE A 84 4.10 -7.13 0.08
CA ILE A 84 5.15 -6.11 -0.08
C ILE A 84 4.78 -4.89 0.78
N ASN A 85 5.64 -4.57 1.74
CA ASN A 85 5.51 -3.35 2.54
C ASN A 85 6.64 -2.38 2.16
N ARG A 86 6.28 -1.15 1.78
CA ARG A 86 7.20 -0.08 1.39
C ARG A 86 6.90 1.17 2.21
N ALA A 87 7.92 1.68 2.90
CA ALA A 87 7.83 2.93 3.65
C ALA A 87 9.14 3.71 3.55
N GLY A 88 9.05 5.04 3.54
CA GLY A 88 10.24 5.88 3.63
C GLY A 88 9.97 7.37 3.64
N LYS A 89 11.06 8.13 3.80
CA LYS A 89 11.11 9.60 3.77
C LYS A 89 11.96 10.07 2.58
N GLY A 90 11.81 11.34 2.21
CA GLY A 90 12.49 11.89 1.03
C GLY A 90 11.98 11.27 -0.28
N LEU A 91 10.69 10.92 -0.31
CA LEU A 91 10.03 10.35 -1.48
C LEU A 91 9.30 11.44 -2.27
N ASN A 92 8.90 11.10 -3.50
CA ASN A 92 8.27 12.01 -4.46
C ASN A 92 6.87 12.50 -4.05
N GLU A 93 6.19 11.81 -3.13
CA GLU A 93 4.84 12.17 -2.70
C GLU A 93 4.53 11.65 -1.29
N LYS A 94 3.61 12.33 -0.59
CA LYS A 94 3.00 11.83 0.64
C LYS A 94 1.83 10.93 0.27
N LYS A 95 1.98 9.62 0.48
CA LYS A 95 0.96 8.63 0.12
C LYS A 95 0.91 7.48 1.10
N THR A 96 -0.30 7.12 1.52
CA THR A 96 -0.58 5.90 2.29
C THR A 96 -1.68 5.13 1.57
N GLN A 97 -1.37 3.91 1.12
CA GLN A 97 -2.32 3.10 0.36
C GLN A 97 -2.10 1.60 0.58
N VAL A 98 -3.16 0.81 0.40
CA VAL A 98 -3.12 -0.64 0.29
C VAL A 98 -3.49 -1.00 -1.13
N ARG A 99 -2.63 -1.76 -1.83
CA ARG A 99 -2.89 -2.25 -3.19
C ARG A 99 -2.97 -3.76 -3.18
N ILE A 100 -4.05 -4.30 -3.73
CA ILE A 100 -4.26 -5.72 -3.97
C ILE A 100 -4.17 -5.92 -5.47
N GLN A 101 -3.17 -6.66 -5.94
CA GLN A 101 -3.04 -7.04 -7.34
C GLN A 101 -3.52 -8.48 -7.51
N TYR A 102 -4.48 -8.70 -8.42
CA TYR A 102 -5.03 -10.02 -8.68
C TYR A 102 -4.12 -10.80 -9.64
N LYS A 103 -4.30 -12.13 -9.67
CA LYS A 103 -3.66 -12.98 -10.70
C LYS A 103 -4.25 -12.65 -12.07
N ASN A 104 -3.50 -12.95 -13.13
CA ASN A 104 -4.04 -12.92 -14.49
C ASN A 104 -5.24 -13.88 -14.58
N ALA A 105 -6.19 -13.57 -15.46
CA ALA A 105 -7.22 -14.53 -15.84
C ALA A 105 -6.56 -15.76 -16.50
N GLU A 106 -7.01 -16.97 -16.13
CA GLU A 106 -6.43 -18.22 -16.64
C GLU A 106 -6.69 -18.41 -18.14
N ASP A 107 -7.82 -17.91 -18.64
CA ASP A 107 -8.21 -17.92 -20.05
C ASP A 107 -8.18 -16.51 -20.65
N ASP A 108 -6.99 -15.89 -20.72
CA ASP A 108 -6.86 -14.62 -21.44
C ASP A 108 -7.03 -14.84 -22.95
N LEU A 109 -8.23 -14.56 -23.45
CA LEU A 109 -8.56 -14.57 -24.87
C LEU A 109 -7.77 -13.52 -25.70
N HIS A 110 -7.01 -12.65 -25.04
CA HIS A 110 -6.24 -11.55 -25.65
C HIS A 110 -4.73 -11.79 -25.58
N ASP A 111 -4.29 -13.06 -25.53
CA ASP A 111 -2.87 -13.47 -25.66
C ASP A 111 -1.92 -12.82 -24.64
N GLY A 112 -2.38 -12.66 -23.40
CA GLY A 112 -1.61 -12.04 -22.32
C GLY A 112 -1.57 -10.52 -22.35
N GLN A 113 -2.34 -9.87 -23.22
CA GLN A 113 -2.46 -8.40 -23.28
C GLN A 113 -3.28 -7.83 -22.12
N ALA A 114 -4.09 -8.65 -21.43
CA ALA A 114 -4.87 -8.19 -20.29
C ALA A 114 -3.95 -7.91 -19.08
N GLU A 115 -3.87 -6.62 -18.69
CA GLU A 115 -3.22 -6.24 -17.44
C GLU A 115 -3.92 -6.85 -16.21
N ARG A 116 -3.17 -7.00 -15.11
CA ARG A 116 -3.73 -7.49 -13.84
C ARG A 116 -4.68 -6.47 -13.25
N ASN A 117 -5.86 -6.94 -12.84
CA ASN A 117 -6.78 -6.12 -12.06
C ASN A 117 -6.10 -5.69 -10.75
N GLU A 118 -6.43 -4.48 -10.29
CA GLU A 118 -5.94 -3.94 -9.02
C GLU A 118 -7.07 -3.31 -8.22
N LEU A 119 -7.11 -3.56 -6.91
CA LEU A 119 -7.95 -2.83 -5.97
C LEU A 119 -7.05 -2.00 -5.04
N VAL A 120 -7.30 -0.70 -4.97
CA VAL A 120 -6.47 0.28 -4.28
C VAL A 120 -7.31 1.01 -3.26
N PHE A 121 -6.94 0.88 -1.99
CA PHE A 121 -7.46 1.72 -0.92
C PHE A 121 -6.46 2.83 -0.64
N LYS A 122 -6.83 4.07 -0.91
CA LYS A 122 -6.04 5.26 -0.60
C LYS A 122 -6.50 5.81 0.75
N ILE A 123 -5.63 5.69 1.76
CA ILE A 123 -5.88 6.23 3.10
C ILE A 123 -5.65 7.75 3.09
N THR A 124 -4.60 8.21 2.40
CA THR A 124 -4.43 9.64 2.13
C THR A 124 -5.32 10.03 0.96
N GLY A 125 -6.26 10.96 1.18
CA GLY A 125 -7.25 11.39 0.18
C GLY A 125 -8.52 10.54 0.14
N GLU A 126 -8.65 9.54 1.03
CA GLU A 126 -9.89 8.78 1.28
C GLU A 126 -10.60 8.34 -0.01
N ALA A 127 -9.97 7.44 -0.75
CA ALA A 127 -10.47 6.98 -2.04
C ALA A 127 -10.31 5.47 -2.22
N VAL A 128 -11.19 4.89 -3.03
CA VAL A 128 -11.10 3.50 -3.49
C VAL A 128 -11.03 3.51 -5.01
N GLU A 129 -10.02 2.85 -5.56
CA GLU A 129 -9.85 2.71 -7.01
C GLU A 129 -9.77 1.24 -7.38
N MET A 130 -10.45 0.88 -8.45
CA MET A 130 -10.41 -0.44 -9.05
C MET A 130 -9.97 -0.31 -10.49
N LYS A 131 -8.82 -0.88 -10.80
CA LYS A 131 -8.30 -0.99 -12.17
C LYS A 131 -8.74 -2.31 -12.76
N LEU A 132 -9.42 -2.23 -13.89
CA LEU A 132 -9.95 -3.38 -14.62
C LEU A 132 -9.57 -3.27 -16.08
N VAL A 133 -9.65 -4.38 -16.80
CA VAL A 133 -9.57 -4.39 -18.25
C VAL A 133 -10.99 -4.45 -18.82
N SER A 134 -11.31 -3.58 -19.76
CA SER A 134 -12.59 -3.57 -20.47
C SER A 134 -12.37 -3.47 -21.97
N LYS A 135 -13.35 -3.94 -22.74
CA LYS A 135 -13.40 -3.70 -24.18
C LYS A 135 -13.42 -2.19 -24.45
N THR A 136 -12.57 -1.74 -25.36
CA THR A 136 -12.61 -0.37 -25.86
C THR A 136 -13.97 -0.10 -26.53
N PRO A 137 -14.66 1.00 -26.19
CA PRO A 137 -15.91 1.36 -26.84
C PRO A 137 -15.74 1.49 -28.35
N GLY A 138 -16.44 0.65 -29.11
CA GLY A 138 -16.31 0.63 -30.57
C GLY A 138 -16.60 -0.72 -31.20
N ILE A 139 -16.27 -0.80 -32.49
CA ILE A 139 -16.50 -1.98 -33.33
C ILE A 139 -15.37 -3.01 -33.16
N THR A 140 -14.14 -2.56 -32.85
CA THR A 140 -12.99 -3.44 -32.63
C THR A 140 -13.14 -4.21 -31.31
N SER A 141 -12.39 -5.31 -31.18
CA SER A 141 -12.35 -6.14 -29.97
C SER A 141 -11.14 -5.84 -29.09
N ASP A 142 -10.58 -4.63 -29.25
CA ASP A 142 -9.44 -4.22 -28.44
C ASP A 142 -9.87 -4.03 -26.98
N ILE A 143 -8.92 -4.22 -26.07
CA ILE A 143 -9.10 -4.05 -24.64
C ILE A 143 -8.21 -2.93 -24.13
N GLU A 144 -8.69 -2.20 -23.14
CA GLU A 144 -7.94 -1.14 -22.46
C GLU A 144 -8.17 -1.19 -20.94
N PRO A 145 -7.18 -0.76 -20.15
CA PRO A 145 -7.36 -0.60 -18.72
C PRO A 145 -8.30 0.58 -18.43
N ILE A 146 -9.37 0.31 -17.69
CA ILE A 146 -10.31 1.29 -17.14
C ILE A 146 -10.12 1.44 -15.63
N ASN A 147 -10.41 2.62 -15.12
CA ASN A 147 -10.35 2.92 -13.69
C ASN A 147 -11.75 3.29 -13.19
N ALA A 148 -12.33 2.41 -12.36
CA ALA A 148 -13.47 2.79 -11.53
C ALA A 148 -12.92 3.42 -10.25
N HIS A 149 -13.42 4.59 -9.86
CA HIS A 149 -12.98 5.29 -8.67
C HIS A 149 -14.17 5.78 -7.85
N PHE A 150 -13.94 5.89 -6.55
CA PHE A 150 -14.82 6.46 -5.56
C PHE A 150 -13.96 7.32 -4.65
N THR A 151 -14.34 8.57 -4.41
CA THR A 151 -13.67 9.42 -3.43
C THR A 151 -14.69 9.91 -2.40
N TYR A 152 -14.29 9.93 -1.12
CA TYR A 152 -15.18 10.38 -0.05
C TYR A 152 -15.63 11.83 -0.24
N SER A 153 -14.73 12.69 -0.76
CA SER A 153 -15.02 14.11 -0.98
C SER A 153 -16.07 14.38 -2.05
N GLU A 154 -16.18 13.51 -3.07
CA GLU A 154 -17.17 13.66 -4.14
C GLU A 154 -18.56 13.15 -3.72
N GLU A 155 -18.60 12.14 -2.86
CA GLU A 155 -19.83 11.41 -2.53
C GLU A 155 -20.49 11.95 -1.25
N TYR A 156 -19.69 12.53 -0.35
CA TYR A 156 -20.15 13.03 0.94
C TYR A 156 -19.75 14.50 1.14
N GLU A 157 -20.46 15.38 0.45
CA GLU A 157 -20.32 16.82 0.67
C GLU A 157 -20.66 17.18 2.14
N ASN A 158 -19.77 17.92 2.80
CA ASN A 158 -19.94 18.48 4.16
C ASN A 158 -19.87 17.49 5.34
N LEU A 159 -19.44 16.25 5.14
CA LEU A 159 -19.12 15.36 6.26
C LEU A 159 -17.63 15.45 6.61
N ASN A 160 -17.33 16.02 7.79
CA ASN A 160 -15.98 15.99 8.33
C ASN A 160 -15.73 14.64 9.00
N ASN A 161 -14.84 13.83 8.42
CA ASN A 161 -14.35 12.64 9.10
C ASN A 161 -13.59 13.06 10.37
N PRO A 162 -13.95 12.50 11.55
CA PRO A 162 -13.28 12.85 12.79
C PRO A 162 -11.82 12.43 12.73
N GLU A 163 -10.94 13.25 13.30
CA GLU A 163 -9.53 12.93 13.40
C GLU A 163 -9.30 11.60 14.14
N ALA A 164 -8.27 10.87 13.76
CA ALA A 164 -7.95 9.54 14.32
C ALA A 164 -7.94 9.53 15.86
N TYR A 165 -7.40 10.57 16.52
CA TYR A 165 -7.39 10.65 17.98
C TYR A 165 -8.78 10.87 18.60
N VAL A 166 -9.65 11.66 17.97
CA VAL A 166 -11.03 11.85 18.43
C VAL A 166 -11.76 10.51 18.41
N ARG A 167 -11.61 9.75 17.32
CA ARG A 167 -12.19 8.41 17.19
C ARG A 167 -11.67 7.47 18.28
N LEU A 168 -10.36 7.42 18.49
CA LEU A 168 -9.75 6.54 19.49
C LEU A 168 -10.19 6.85 20.93
N ILE A 169 -10.40 8.13 21.26
CA ILE A 169 -10.88 8.53 22.59
C ILE A 169 -12.34 8.14 22.79
N LEU A 170 -13.16 8.25 21.74
CA LEU A 170 -14.58 7.88 21.76
C LEU A 170 -14.81 6.37 21.77
N ASP A 171 -13.93 5.58 21.17
CA ASP A 171 -14.00 4.11 21.11
C ASP A 171 -13.59 3.43 22.44
N ARG A 172 -13.37 4.21 23.51
CA ARG A 172 -13.01 3.71 24.84
C ARG A 172 -14.22 3.19 25.61
#